data_AF-A0A0G1FPX0-F1
#
_entry.id   AF-A0A0G1FPX0-F1
#
_cell.length_a   1.000
_cell.length_b   1.000
_cell.length_c   1.000
_cell.angle_alpha   90.00
_cell.angle_beta   90.00
_cell.angle_gamma   90.00
#
_symmetry.space_group_name_H-M   'P 1'
#
loop_
_entity.id
_entity.type
_entity.pdbx_description
1 polymer ?
#
loop_
_entity_poly.entity_id
_entity_poly.type
_entity_poly.pdbx_seq_one_letter_code
_entity_poly.pdbx_strand_id
1 'polypeptide(L)'
;MLIRRIVNSFLILFALFTLALIGYYLTKSVLNMQTQEFPTRVTFDKKPYREAYGSLKYAQGECDLDNECEPSGCSEEVCSSDPNINTACEIKKDFPDNQSYRCGCFDSRCAWIEK
;
A
#
# COMPACT_ATOMS: atom_id res chain seq x y z
N MET A 1 -45.51 23.88 -41.64
CA MET A 1 -45.52 22.68 -40.75
C MET A 1 -44.29 21.79 -40.93
N LEU A 2 -43.74 21.62 -42.14
CA LEU A 2 -42.55 20.80 -42.42
C LEU A 2 -41.28 21.25 -41.67
N ILE A 3 -40.99 22.55 -41.66
CA ILE A 3 -39.76 23.11 -41.05
C ILE A 3 -39.69 22.81 -39.54
N ARG A 4 -40.83 22.89 -38.83
CA ARG A 4 -40.90 22.57 -37.39
C ARG A 4 -40.63 21.09 -37.09
N ARG A 5 -41.02 20.19 -38.01
CA ARG A 5 -40.70 18.75 -37.89
C ARG A 5 -39.22 18.48 -38.13
N ILE A 6 -38.63 19.16 -39.12
CA ILE A 6 -37.20 19.05 -39.42
C ILE A 6 -36.37 19.55 -38.23
N VAL A 7 -36.69 20.73 -37.68
CA VAL A 7 -36.00 21.29 -36.51
C VAL A 7 -36.12 20.37 -35.28
N ASN A 8 -37.30 19.81 -35.01
CA ASN A 8 -37.47 18.86 -33.90
C ASN A 8 -36.65 17.57 -34.10
N SER A 9 -36.59 17.04 -35.33
CA SER A 9 -35.75 15.87 -35.61
C SER A 9 -34.26 16.15 -35.39
N PHE A 10 -33.78 17.34 -35.79
CA PHE A 10 -32.39 17.74 -35.53
C PHE A 10 -32.09 17.89 -34.02
N LEU A 11 -33.01 18.45 -33.24
CA LEU A 11 -32.85 18.58 -31.79
C LEU A 11 -32.79 17.20 -31.10
N ILE A 12 -33.61 16.25 -31.53
CA ILE A 12 -33.60 14.88 -30.99
C ILE A 12 -32.28 14.17 -31.34
N LEU A 13 -31.82 14.28 -32.59
CA LEU A 13 -30.55 13.68 -33.01
C LEU A 13 -29.36 14.28 -32.26
N PHE A 14 -29.36 15.60 -32.05
CA PHE A 14 -28.33 16.28 -31.27
C PHE A 14 -28.32 15.82 -29.82
N ALA A 15 -29.50 15.70 -29.18
CA ALA A 15 -29.61 15.20 -27.81
C ALA A 15 -29.07 13.76 -27.67
N LEU A 16 -29.43 12.86 -28.60
CA LEU A 16 -28.92 11.49 -28.61
C LEU A 16 -27.40 11.44 -28.78
N PHE A 17 -26.84 12.29 -29.64
CA PHE A 17 -25.39 12.39 -29.83
C PHE A 17 -24.67 12.86 -28.57
N THR A 18 -25.22 13.86 -27.87
CA THR A 18 -24.63 14.35 -26.61
C THR A 18 -24.64 13.30 -25.50
N LEU A 19 -25.73 12.51 -25.38
CA LEU A 19 -25.81 11.41 -24.42
C LEU A 19 -24.80 10.30 -24.73
N ALA A 20 -24.60 9.97 -26.01
CA ALA A 20 -23.59 8.99 -26.42
C ALA A 20 -22.16 9.43 -26.08
N LEU A 21 -21.84 10.72 -26.29
CA LEU A 21 -20.53 11.27 -25.93
C LEU A 21 -20.31 11.24 -24.41
N ILE A 22 -21.29 11.66 -23.61
CA ILE A 22 -21.20 11.62 -22.15
C ILE A 22 -20.97 10.17 -21.68
N GLY A 23 -21.73 9.20 -22.21
CA GLY A 23 -21.52 7.78 -21.91
C GLY A 23 -20.11 7.29 -22.26
N TYR A 24 -19.59 7.66 -23.44
CA TYR A 24 -18.23 7.32 -23.85
C TYR A 24 -17.16 7.88 -22.91
N TYR A 25 -17.27 9.15 -22.52
CA TYR A 25 -16.31 9.78 -21.60
C TYR A 25 -16.40 9.21 -20.18
N LEU A 26 -17.61 8.89 -19.70
CA LEU A 26 -17.79 8.24 -18.39
C LEU A 26 -17.13 6.85 -18.39
N THR A 27 -17.34 6.03 -19.41
CA THR A 27 -16.69 4.71 -19.50
C THR A 27 -15.16 4.82 -19.54
N LYS A 28 -14.62 5.80 -20.27
CA LYS A 28 -13.18 6.06 -20.29
C LYS A 28 -12.66 6.51 -18.91
N SER A 29 -13.42 7.33 -18.19
CA SER A 29 -13.04 7.79 -16.85
C SER A 29 -13.05 6.66 -15.81
N VAL A 30 -14.00 5.72 -15.90
CA VAL A 30 -14.09 4.56 -15.00
C VAL A 30 -12.95 3.58 -15.25
N LEU A 31 -12.61 3.29 -16.51
CA LEU A 31 -11.47 2.43 -16.85
C LEU A 31 -10.13 3.03 -16.39
N ASN A 32 -10.00 4.36 -16.41
CA ASN A 32 -8.78 5.04 -15.98
C ASN A 32 -8.64 5.14 -14.44
N MET A 33 -9.68 4.78 -13.67
CA MET A 33 -9.60 4.67 -12.21
C MET A 33 -9.15 3.26 -11.76
N GLN A 34 -9.26 2.25 -12.62
CA GLN A 34 -8.94 0.87 -12.28
C GLN A 34 -7.46 0.49 -12.43
N THR A 35 -6.60 1.45 -12.77
CA THR A 35 -5.14 1.29 -12.80
C THR A 35 -4.46 1.87 -11.56
N GLN A 36 -5.15 2.01 -10.44
CA GLN A 36 -4.45 1.76 -9.19
C GLN A 36 -4.41 0.25 -9.03
N GLU A 37 -3.25 -0.32 -9.35
CA GLU A 37 -2.81 -1.58 -8.78
C GLU A 37 -3.13 -1.49 -7.28
N PHE A 38 -4.22 -2.12 -6.85
CA PHE A 38 -4.41 -2.42 -5.45
C PHE A 38 -3.22 -3.32 -5.15
N PRO A 39 -2.19 -2.87 -4.39
CA PRO A 39 -1.11 -3.77 -4.07
C PRO A 39 -1.81 -4.93 -3.38
N THR A 40 -1.66 -6.12 -3.95
CA THR A 40 -2.10 -7.35 -3.35
C THR A 40 -1.39 -7.43 -1.99
N ARG A 41 -1.98 -6.82 -0.95
CA ARG A 41 -1.62 -6.96 0.45
C ARG A 41 -2.03 -8.37 0.83
N VAL A 42 -1.21 -9.29 0.37
CA VAL A 42 -1.20 -10.68 0.74
C VAL A 42 0.26 -10.97 1.07
N THR A 43 0.69 -10.44 2.21
CA THR A 43 1.98 -10.67 2.86
C THR A 43 2.08 -12.10 3.42
N PHE A 44 1.63 -13.12 2.68
CA PHE A 44 1.71 -14.52 3.16
C PHE A 44 3.12 -15.11 3.04
N ASP A 45 4.00 -14.53 2.22
CA ASP A 45 5.36 -15.05 2.05
C ASP A 45 6.38 -14.41 3.02
N LYS A 46 6.04 -13.28 3.64
CA LYS A 46 6.94 -12.64 4.61
C LYS A 46 6.92 -13.43 5.92
N LYS A 47 8.08 -13.95 6.32
CA LYS A 47 8.27 -14.63 7.61
C LYS A 47 8.89 -13.65 8.62
N PRO A 48 8.08 -13.03 9.50
CA PRO A 48 8.63 -12.15 10.50
C PRO A 48 9.29 -12.94 11.62
N TYR A 49 10.29 -12.34 12.25
CA TYR A 49 10.93 -12.85 13.45
C TYR A 49 9.98 -12.73 14.65
N ARG A 50 9.72 -13.86 15.31
CA ARG A 50 8.72 -13.98 16.37
C ARG A 50 9.31 -14.59 17.64
N GLU A 51 8.70 -14.28 18.77
CA GLU A 51 8.91 -14.99 20.03
C GLU A 51 8.25 -16.37 20.01
N ALA A 52 8.60 -17.22 20.98
CA ALA A 52 8.02 -18.57 21.13
C ALA A 52 6.48 -18.57 21.22
N TYR A 53 5.87 -17.47 21.67
CA TYR A 53 4.42 -17.30 21.82
C TYR A 53 3.77 -16.51 20.66
N GLY A 54 4.52 -16.20 19.60
CA GLY A 54 3.99 -15.65 18.33
C GLY A 54 4.00 -14.12 18.20
N SER A 55 4.33 -13.37 19.26
CA SER A 55 4.57 -11.92 19.22
C SER A 55 5.74 -11.57 18.31
N LEU A 56 5.66 -10.43 17.61
CA LEU A 56 6.80 -9.88 16.87
C LEU A 56 7.88 -9.44 17.87
N LYS A 57 9.10 -9.94 17.72
CA LYS A 57 10.22 -9.61 18.60
C LYS A 57 11.07 -8.50 18.00
N TYR A 58 11.60 -7.63 18.85
CA TYR A 58 12.45 -6.50 18.43
C TYR A 58 11.79 -5.62 17.35
N ALA A 59 10.47 -5.48 17.46
CA ALA A 59 9.58 -4.80 16.51
C ALA A 59 8.94 -3.60 17.22
N GLN A 60 9.07 -2.41 16.64
CA GLN A 60 8.57 -1.18 17.27
C GLN A 60 8.05 -0.19 16.23
N GLY A 61 7.02 0.58 16.57
CA GLY A 61 6.42 1.52 15.63
C GLY A 61 5.45 0.89 14.62
N GLU A 62 4.71 1.76 13.96
CA GLU A 62 3.69 1.44 12.97
C GLU A 62 4.18 1.86 11.59
N CYS A 63 3.71 1.17 10.56
CA CYS A 63 4.11 1.42 9.19
C CYS A 63 3.01 1.05 8.21
N ASP A 64 3.09 1.60 7.01
CA ASP A 64 2.34 1.16 5.84
C ASP A 64 3.23 0.57 4.75
N LEU A 65 4.50 0.97 4.71
CA LEU A 65 5.48 0.59 3.68
C LEU A 65 6.79 0.08 4.28
N ASP A 66 7.48 -0.82 3.58
CA ASP A 66 8.75 -1.41 4.06
C ASP A 66 9.85 -0.38 4.30
N ASN A 67 9.88 0.71 3.52
CA ASN A 67 10.89 1.76 3.62
C ASN A 67 10.63 2.78 4.74
N GLU A 68 9.53 2.63 5.48
CA GLU A 68 9.26 3.40 6.70
C GLU A 68 9.91 2.77 7.93
N CYS A 69 10.51 1.58 7.78
CA CYS A 69 11.11 0.81 8.85
C CYS A 69 12.62 0.68 8.65
N GLU A 70 13.39 1.06 9.68
CA GLU A 70 14.85 0.99 9.66
C GLU A 70 15.38 0.26 10.91
N PRO A 71 16.54 -0.42 10.82
CA PRO A 71 17.27 -0.85 12.00
C PRO A 71 17.58 0.35 12.91
N SER A 72 17.31 0.21 14.19
CA SER A 72 17.37 1.27 15.20
C SER A 72 17.71 0.67 16.57
N GLY A 73 17.92 1.53 17.56
CA GLY A 73 18.43 1.13 18.87
C GLY A 73 19.96 1.27 18.95
N CYS A 74 20.51 1.12 20.15
CA CYS A 74 21.94 1.39 20.35
C CYS A 74 22.86 0.45 19.56
N SER A 75 22.42 -0.79 19.29
CA SER A 75 23.16 -1.81 18.55
C SER A 75 22.43 -2.22 17.26
N GLU A 76 21.54 -1.36 16.74
CA GLU A 76 20.69 -1.64 15.57
C GLU A 76 19.80 -2.89 15.75
N GLU A 77 19.47 -3.24 16.99
CA GLU A 77 18.78 -4.49 17.31
C GLU A 77 17.25 -4.43 17.11
N VAL A 78 16.67 -3.25 17.04
CA VAL A 78 15.22 -3.02 16.90
C VAL A 78 14.90 -2.61 15.47
N CYS A 79 13.86 -3.20 14.88
CA CYS A 79 13.28 -2.69 13.64
C CYS A 79 12.18 -1.69 13.99
N SER A 80 12.38 -0.42 13.61
CA SER A 80 11.55 0.70 14.07
C SER A 80 11.19 1.66 12.94
N SER A 81 10.03 2.31 13.07
CA SER A 81 9.68 3.49 12.27
C SER A 81 10.26 4.79 12.83
N ASP A 82 10.74 4.77 14.06
CA ASP A 82 11.45 5.88 14.71
C ASP A 82 12.96 5.60 14.72
N PRO A 83 13.77 6.36 13.96
CA PRO A 83 15.22 6.18 13.89
C PRO A 83 15.95 6.64 15.16
N ASN A 84 15.28 7.35 16.07
CA ASN A 84 15.90 7.89 17.29
C ASN A 84 15.61 7.05 18.53
N ILE A 85 15.15 5.82 18.35
CA ILE A 85 14.84 4.94 19.47
C ILE A 85 16.12 4.62 20.25
N ASN A 86 16.08 4.87 21.55
CA ASN A 86 17.23 4.70 22.43
C ASN A 86 16.96 3.53 23.38
N THR A 87 17.69 2.45 23.16
CA THR A 87 17.60 1.19 23.92
C THR A 87 18.88 0.97 24.72
N ALA A 88 18.85 -0.02 25.61
CA ALA A 88 20.08 -0.47 26.25
C ALA A 88 21.01 -1.10 25.20
N CYS A 89 22.30 -0.76 25.23
CA CYS A 89 23.33 -1.30 24.33
C CYS A 89 23.70 -2.76 24.68
N GLU A 90 22.69 -3.63 24.79
CA GLU A 90 22.82 -5.03 25.18
C GLU A 90 22.68 -5.94 23.96
N ILE A 91 23.76 -6.59 23.53
CA ILE A 91 23.70 -7.57 22.44
C ILE A 91 23.26 -8.92 23.00
N LYS A 92 22.10 -9.42 22.56
CA LYS A 92 21.63 -10.78 22.89
C LYS A 92 21.90 -11.72 21.72
N LYS A 93 22.17 -12.99 22.04
CA LYS A 93 22.49 -14.03 21.04
C LYS A 93 21.36 -14.32 20.06
N ASP A 94 20.14 -13.93 20.41
CA ASP A 94 18.93 -14.17 19.63
C ASP A 94 18.50 -12.93 18.83
N PHE A 95 19.34 -11.90 18.74
CA PHE A 95 19.05 -10.77 17.86
C PHE A 95 19.06 -11.22 16.40
N PRO A 96 18.05 -10.83 15.61
CA PRO A 96 18.05 -11.08 14.18
C PRO A 96 19.21 -10.31 13.55
N ASP A 97 20.07 -11.02 12.83
CA ASP A 97 21.20 -10.42 12.15
C ASP A 97 20.79 -9.83 10.79
N ASN A 98 21.49 -8.77 10.37
CA ASN A 98 21.27 -8.11 9.09
C ASN A 98 21.68 -8.96 7.86
N GLN A 99 22.23 -10.16 8.02
CA GLN A 99 22.54 -11.05 6.90
C GLN A 99 21.32 -11.88 6.53
N SER A 100 20.67 -12.51 7.51
CA SER A 100 19.49 -13.37 7.35
C SER A 100 18.16 -12.62 7.42
N TYR A 101 18.13 -11.45 8.06
CA TYR A 101 16.91 -10.65 8.23
C TYR A 101 17.05 -9.26 7.62
N ARG A 102 15.91 -8.68 7.26
CA ARG A 102 15.76 -7.27 6.87
C ARG A 102 14.67 -6.63 7.70
N CYS A 103 14.83 -5.36 8.04
CA CYS A 103 13.76 -4.58 8.64
C CYS A 103 12.72 -4.21 7.56
N GLY A 104 11.44 -4.27 7.88
CA GLY A 104 10.36 -3.95 6.95
C GLY A 104 8.99 -3.97 7.60
N CYS A 105 7.95 -3.70 6.81
CA CYS A 105 6.59 -3.59 7.30
C CYS A 105 5.86 -4.93 7.20
N PHE A 106 5.36 -5.39 8.34
CA PHE A 106 4.56 -6.60 8.48
C PHE A 106 3.35 -6.32 9.38
N ASP A 107 2.15 -6.52 8.86
CA ASP A 107 0.88 -6.34 9.61
C ASP A 107 0.79 -4.97 10.31
N SER A 108 1.10 -3.92 9.55
CA SER A 108 1.14 -2.52 10.02
C SER A 108 2.13 -2.24 11.16
N ARG A 109 3.15 -3.09 11.33
CA ARG A 109 4.25 -2.89 12.29
C ARG A 109 5.61 -3.12 11.66
N CYS A 110 6.58 -2.33 12.10
CA CYS A 110 7.97 -2.58 11.71
C CYS A 110 8.47 -3.83 12.42
N ALA A 111 8.93 -4.81 11.62
CA ALA A 111 9.40 -6.09 12.11
C ALA A 111 10.60 -6.57 11.30
N TRP A 112 11.42 -7.41 11.93
CA TRP A 112 12.46 -8.17 11.25
C TRP A 112 11.82 -9.27 10.40
N ILE A 113 12.18 -9.36 9.14
CA ILE A 113 11.61 -10.29 8.14
C ILE A 113 12.75 -11.08 7.52
N GLU A 114 12.60 -12.40 7.40
CA GLU A 114 13.58 -13.27 6.73
C GLU A 114 13.76 -12.85 5.26
N LYS A 115 15.02 -12.85 4.79
CA LYS A 115 15.34 -12.51 3.38
C LYS A 115 15.04 -13.63 2.41
#